data_AF-A0A1D3K9C4-F1
#
_entry.id   AF-A0A1D3K9C4-F1
#
_cell.length_a   1.000
_cell.length_b   1.000
_cell.length_c   1.000
_cell.angle_alpha   90.00
_cell.angle_beta   90.00
_cell.angle_gamma   90.00
#
_symmetry.space_group_name_H-M   'P 1'
#
loop_
_entity.id
_entity.type
_entity.pdbx_description
1 polymer ?
#
loop_
_entity_poly.entity_id
_entity_poly.type
_entity_poly.pdbx_seq_one_letter_code
_entity_poly.pdbx_strand_id
1 'polypeptide(L)'
;MIDDADQSKIRALGLKGILHLIWSEARLNLWFDHVKCQRRLGMVNLAIRQVAGRIISQDTPLDRNLLLHAPIGSQQEQLNNEVINSSLAINSNTLLLAPLRQYNPDKYEHNVSKLPVVGNFGFSAIFIGSHHWEHFVKEYPNEVKLWKEGHTVIALARLATKNNGTFNIAQVRDLALMAVSEAWIPITSRSDMAKESALRAERVSFIKPLRYDAPLNLEIPDFLIADGDRYQPVKISS
;
A
#
# COMPACT_ATOMS: atom_id res chain seq x y z
N MET A 1 5.49 47.13 8.94
CA MET A 1 5.79 46.03 9.88
C MET A 1 5.24 44.79 9.22
N ILE A 2 6.16 43.92 8.78
CA ILE A 2 5.98 42.96 7.69
C ILE A 2 5.00 41.85 8.10
N ASP A 3 4.16 41.47 7.13
CA ASP A 3 3.22 40.35 7.12
C ASP A 3 3.75 39.12 7.87
N ASP A 4 2.97 38.67 8.84
CA ASP A 4 3.05 37.33 9.41
C ASP A 4 2.37 36.40 8.38
N ALA A 5 3.13 36.03 7.35
CA ALA A 5 2.69 35.08 6.35
C ALA A 5 2.34 33.77 7.06
N ASP A 6 1.06 33.43 7.05
CA ASP A 6 0.54 32.08 7.23
C ASP A 6 1.31 31.17 6.27
N GLN A 7 2.44 30.63 6.75
CA GLN A 7 3.15 29.56 6.08
C GLN A 7 2.20 28.37 6.14
N SER A 8 1.31 28.29 5.14
CA SER A 8 0.43 27.15 4.93
C SER A 8 1.33 25.92 4.96
N LYS A 9 1.31 25.18 6.07
CA LYS A 9 2.16 24.01 6.26
C LYS A 9 1.87 23.10 5.07
N ILE A 10 2.85 22.95 4.17
CA ILE A 10 2.68 22.13 2.96
C ILE A 10 2.13 20.79 3.43
N ARG A 11 0.92 20.45 2.98
CA ARG A 11 0.21 19.27 3.48
C ARG A 11 0.99 18.05 3.03
N ALA A 12 1.73 17.46 3.96
CA ALA A 12 2.41 16.19 3.73
C ALA A 12 1.36 15.09 3.52
N LEU A 13 1.63 14.17 2.61
CA LEU A 13 0.79 13.01 2.42
C LEU A 13 0.77 12.16 3.71
N GLY A 14 -0.42 11.72 4.10
CA GLY A 14 -0.62 10.66 5.07
C GLY A 14 -0.17 9.31 4.52
N LEU A 15 -0.23 8.28 5.36
CA LEU A 15 0.24 6.94 4.99
C LEU A 15 -0.58 6.34 3.83
N LYS A 16 -1.89 6.58 3.79
CA LYS A 16 -2.76 6.19 2.67
C LYS A 16 -2.41 6.96 1.39
N GLY A 17 -2.12 8.26 1.48
CA GLY A 17 -1.61 9.06 0.38
C GLY A 17 -0.29 8.53 -0.21
N ILE A 18 0.66 8.14 0.65
CA ILE A 18 1.91 7.50 0.22
C ILE A 18 1.63 6.16 -0.48
N LEU A 19 0.73 5.33 0.06
CA LEU A 19 0.34 4.07 -0.58
C LEU A 19 -0.24 4.30 -1.98
N HIS A 20 -1.11 5.31 -2.13
CA HIS A 20 -1.64 5.71 -3.43
C HIS A 20 -0.54 6.17 -4.39
N LEU A 21 0.40 7.01 -3.91
CA LEU A 21 1.53 7.48 -4.71
C LEU A 21 2.41 6.35 -5.22
N ILE A 22 2.77 5.40 -4.34
CA ILE A 22 3.54 4.20 -4.74
C ILE A 22 2.82 3.46 -5.88
N TRP A 23 1.51 3.26 -5.75
CA TRP A 23 0.72 2.53 -6.75
C TRP A 23 0.65 3.26 -8.10
N SER A 24 0.46 4.59 -8.06
CA SER A 24 0.39 5.43 -9.26
C SER A 24 1.75 5.52 -9.97
N GLU A 25 2.84 5.77 -9.24
CA GLU A 25 4.19 5.82 -9.83
C GLU A 25 4.59 4.48 -10.43
N ALA A 26 4.28 3.38 -9.75
CA ALA A 26 4.51 2.02 -10.25
C ALA A 26 3.56 1.61 -11.40
N ARG A 27 2.63 2.50 -11.81
CA ARG A 27 1.58 2.26 -12.82
C ARG A 27 0.73 1.03 -12.51
N LEU A 28 0.59 0.69 -11.24
CA LEU A 28 -0.21 -0.44 -10.78
C LEU A 28 -1.71 -0.12 -10.78
N ASN A 29 -2.07 1.16 -10.90
CA ASN A 29 -3.44 1.62 -11.11
C ASN A 29 -3.84 1.73 -12.60
N LEU A 30 -2.94 1.39 -13.54
CA LEU A 30 -3.20 1.34 -14.98
C LEU A 30 -3.44 -0.11 -15.41
N TRP A 31 -4.42 -0.31 -16.29
CA TRP A 31 -4.65 -1.58 -16.97
C TRP A 31 -4.80 -1.38 -18.49
N PHE A 32 -4.28 -2.33 -19.25
CA PHE A 32 -4.41 -2.47 -20.70
C PHE A 32 -4.15 -3.94 -21.07
N ASP A 33 -4.62 -4.39 -22.24
CA ASP A 33 -4.48 -5.78 -22.68
C ASP A 33 -3.03 -6.12 -23.07
N HIS A 34 -2.22 -6.43 -22.06
CA HIS A 34 -0.81 -6.77 -22.21
C HIS A 34 -0.36 -7.66 -21.06
N VAL A 35 0.62 -8.55 -21.33
CA VAL A 35 1.22 -9.44 -20.31
C VAL A 35 1.77 -8.71 -19.07
N LYS A 36 2.11 -7.42 -19.16
CA LYS A 36 2.57 -6.61 -18.02
C LYS A 36 1.47 -6.38 -16.97
N CYS A 37 0.21 -6.54 -17.36
CA CYS A 37 -0.96 -6.44 -16.49
C CYS A 37 -1.36 -7.80 -15.88
N GLN A 38 -0.71 -8.91 -16.26
CA GLN A 38 -0.86 -10.22 -15.61
C GLN A 38 0.06 -10.32 -14.40
N ARG A 39 -0.22 -9.50 -13.39
CA ARG A 39 0.69 -9.25 -12.27
C ARG A 39 0.59 -10.34 -11.21
N ARG A 40 1.74 -10.70 -10.65
CA ARG A 40 1.89 -11.48 -9.41
C ARG A 40 2.67 -10.66 -8.40
N LEU A 41 2.66 -11.04 -7.12
CA LEU A 41 3.34 -10.30 -6.04
C LEU A 41 4.80 -9.95 -6.37
N GLY A 42 5.56 -10.87 -6.97
CA GLY A 42 6.94 -10.60 -7.38
C GLY A 42 7.08 -9.47 -8.42
N MET A 43 6.16 -9.39 -9.38
CA MET A 43 6.12 -8.31 -10.38
C MET A 43 5.70 -6.98 -9.75
N VAL A 44 4.76 -7.02 -8.82
CA VAL A 44 4.32 -5.84 -8.06
C VAL A 44 5.47 -5.29 -7.22
N ASN A 45 6.17 -6.13 -6.47
CA ASN A 45 7.35 -5.72 -5.70
C ASN A 45 8.45 -5.14 -6.58
N LEU A 46 8.69 -5.74 -7.76
CA LEU A 46 9.66 -5.22 -8.72
C LEU A 46 9.28 -3.82 -9.22
N ALA A 47 8.02 -3.62 -9.61
CA ALA A 47 7.52 -2.33 -10.09
C ALA A 47 7.62 -1.24 -9.00
N ILE A 48 7.25 -1.57 -7.76
CA ILE A 48 7.37 -0.68 -6.61
C ILE A 48 8.84 -0.30 -6.37
N ARG A 49 9.74 -1.28 -6.39
CA ARG A 49 11.17 -1.04 -6.18
C ARG A 49 11.75 -0.07 -7.21
N GLN A 50 11.35 -0.21 -8.48
CA GLN A 50 11.84 0.64 -9.58
C GLN A 50 11.47 2.13 -9.40
N VAL A 51 10.41 2.43 -8.65
CA VAL A 51 9.95 3.80 -8.42
C VAL A 51 10.29 4.33 -7.02
N ALA A 52 10.52 3.45 -6.04
CA ALA A 52 10.75 3.82 -4.65
C ALA A 52 11.91 4.83 -4.48
N GLY A 53 13.03 4.65 -5.20
CA GLY A 53 14.16 5.60 -5.13
C GLY A 53 13.87 7.00 -5.68
N ARG A 54 12.74 7.21 -6.37
CA ARG A 54 12.31 8.52 -6.89
C ARG A 54 11.28 9.21 -6.00
N ILE A 55 10.64 8.47 -5.09
CA ILE A 55 9.69 9.01 -4.13
C ILE A 55 10.49 9.50 -2.91
N ILE A 56 10.59 10.81 -2.74
CA ILE A 56 11.35 11.42 -1.64
C ILE A 56 10.38 11.82 -0.53
N SER A 57 10.68 11.38 0.70
CA SER A 57 9.94 11.75 1.91
C SER A 57 10.92 12.19 2.98
N GLN A 58 10.80 13.43 3.48
CA GLN A 58 11.71 14.01 4.48
C GLN A 58 13.19 13.86 4.06
N ASP A 59 13.50 14.27 2.83
CA ASP A 59 14.84 14.20 2.21
C ASP A 59 15.43 12.80 2.05
N THR A 60 14.64 11.76 2.32
CA THR A 60 15.04 10.37 2.22
C THR A 60 14.26 9.70 1.10
N PRO A 61 14.95 9.13 0.08
CA PRO A 61 14.31 8.26 -0.90
C PRO A 61 13.62 7.07 -0.22
N LEU A 62 12.43 6.71 -0.69
CA LEU A 62 11.59 5.69 -0.08
C LEU A 62 12.28 4.31 -0.05
N ASP A 63 13.12 4.00 -1.05
CA ASP A 63 13.86 2.74 -1.07
C ASP A 63 14.84 2.57 0.11
N ARG A 64 15.24 3.66 0.79
CA ARG A 64 16.10 3.63 1.98
C ARG A 64 15.36 3.26 3.26
N ASN A 65 14.04 3.29 3.25
CA ASN A 65 13.22 2.92 4.42
C ASN A 65 12.09 1.94 4.09
N LEU A 66 12.00 1.41 2.87
CA LEU A 66 10.93 0.51 2.44
C LEU A 66 11.37 -0.96 2.43
N LEU A 67 10.61 -1.80 3.14
CA LEU A 67 10.71 -3.25 3.12
C LEU A 67 9.63 -3.85 2.21
N LEU A 68 10.06 -4.74 1.34
CA LEU A 68 9.22 -5.55 0.47
C LEU A 68 9.44 -7.03 0.74
N HIS A 69 8.52 -7.90 0.32
CA HIS A 69 8.74 -9.34 0.47
C HIS A 69 10.01 -9.78 -0.27
N ALA A 70 10.92 -10.41 0.48
CA ALA A 70 12.16 -11.00 0.01
C ALA A 70 12.11 -12.53 0.06
N PRO A 71 12.33 -13.26 -1.05
CA PRO A 71 12.73 -14.65 -1.00
C PRO A 71 14.09 -14.80 -0.29
N ILE A 72 14.29 -15.93 0.40
CA ILE A 72 15.56 -16.24 1.10
C ILE A 72 16.70 -16.30 0.07
N GLY A 73 17.82 -15.66 0.38
CA GLY A 73 19.00 -15.55 -0.47
C GLY A 73 18.87 -14.57 -1.64
N SER A 74 17.77 -13.84 -1.75
CA SER A 74 17.56 -12.88 -2.85
C SER A 74 18.25 -11.54 -2.61
N GLN A 75 18.49 -10.77 -3.68
CA GLN A 75 18.93 -9.37 -3.57
C GLN A 75 17.97 -8.53 -2.71
N GLN A 76 16.67 -8.82 -2.72
CA GLN A 76 15.71 -8.11 -1.88
C GLN A 76 15.94 -8.37 -0.39
N GLU A 77 16.45 -9.54 0.00
CA GLU A 77 16.77 -9.85 1.39
C GLU A 77 17.95 -9.00 1.87
N GLN A 78 18.99 -8.85 1.04
CA GLN A 78 20.13 -7.97 1.31
C GLN A 78 19.67 -6.52 1.50
N LEU A 79 18.85 -6.01 0.59
CA LEU A 79 18.28 -4.65 0.69
C LEU A 79 17.43 -4.47 1.96
N ASN A 80 16.59 -5.44 2.30
CA ASN A 80 15.82 -5.39 3.54
C ASN A 80 16.72 -5.34 4.78
N ASN A 81 17.80 -6.11 4.79
CA ASN A 81 18.78 -6.09 5.88
C ASN A 81 19.50 -4.74 5.98
N GLU A 82 19.85 -4.11 4.86
CA GLU A 82 20.43 -2.76 4.84
C GLU A 82 19.47 -1.71 5.43
N VAL A 83 18.20 -1.76 5.04
CA VAL A 83 17.15 -0.88 5.59
C VAL A 83 16.99 -1.08 7.10
N ILE A 84 16.94 -2.34 7.55
CA ILE A 84 16.81 -2.68 8.97
C ILE A 84 18.04 -2.20 9.77
N ASN A 85 19.25 -2.48 9.30
CA ASN A 85 20.48 -2.08 9.97
C ASN A 85 20.58 -0.55 10.06
N SER A 86 20.21 0.16 8.98
CA SER A 86 20.16 1.62 8.99
C SER A 86 19.14 2.13 10.00
N SER A 87 17.92 1.57 10.01
CA SER A 87 16.87 1.92 10.97
C SER A 87 17.30 1.72 12.42
N LEU A 88 18.01 0.62 12.73
CA LEU A 88 18.56 0.37 14.07
C LEU A 88 19.64 1.38 14.48
N ALA A 89 20.49 1.81 13.54
CA ALA A 89 21.60 2.72 13.83
C ALA A 89 21.14 4.16 14.12
N ILE A 90 20.16 4.67 13.36
CA ILE A 90 19.67 6.06 13.48
C ILE A 90 18.28 6.17 14.11
N ASN A 91 17.73 5.05 14.60
CA ASN A 91 16.38 4.96 15.17
C ASN A 91 15.29 5.55 14.27
N SER A 92 15.39 5.33 12.96
CA SER A 92 14.43 5.84 11.97
C SER A 92 13.26 4.87 11.78
N ASN A 93 12.11 5.42 11.37
CA ASN A 93 10.95 4.60 11.04
C ASN A 93 11.19 3.86 9.72
N THR A 94 10.77 2.60 9.70
CA THR A 94 10.77 1.77 8.48
C THR A 94 9.33 1.63 7.97
N LEU A 95 9.16 1.55 6.66
CA LEU A 95 7.90 1.24 6.00
C LEU A 95 7.92 -0.21 5.53
N LEU A 96 6.83 -0.93 5.74
CA LEU A 96 6.63 -2.27 5.19
C LEU A 96 5.41 -2.25 4.29
N LEU A 97 5.57 -2.74 3.06
CA LEU A 97 4.49 -2.83 2.09
C LEU A 97 4.28 -4.29 1.66
N ALA A 98 3.10 -4.83 1.97
CA ALA A 98 2.81 -6.24 1.73
C ALA A 98 1.30 -6.51 1.69
N PRO A 99 0.85 -7.56 0.97
CA PRO A 99 -0.50 -8.04 1.13
C PRO A 99 -0.70 -8.66 2.51
N LEU A 100 -1.89 -8.45 3.08
CA LEU A 100 -2.37 -9.20 4.24
C LEU A 100 -2.51 -10.69 3.86
N ARG A 101 -2.32 -11.56 4.84
CA ARG A 101 -2.66 -12.98 4.75
C ARG A 101 -4.15 -13.12 4.52
N GLN A 102 -4.58 -14.19 3.86
CA GLN A 102 -6.00 -14.49 3.70
C GLN A 102 -6.72 -14.44 5.05
N TYR A 103 -7.88 -13.80 5.08
CA TYR A 103 -8.66 -13.65 6.31
C TYR A 103 -8.97 -15.01 6.93
N ASN A 104 -8.85 -15.08 8.25
CA ASN A 104 -9.20 -16.22 9.06
C ASN A 104 -9.83 -15.68 10.36
N PRO A 105 -11.11 -15.99 10.64
CA PRO A 105 -11.83 -15.41 11.78
C PRO A 105 -11.17 -15.80 13.11
N ASP A 106 -10.81 -17.08 13.27
CA ASP A 106 -10.18 -17.61 14.49
C ASP A 106 -8.86 -16.90 14.86
N LYS A 107 -8.16 -16.36 13.85
CA LYS A 107 -6.87 -15.70 14.03
C LYS A 107 -6.96 -14.18 14.12
N TYR A 108 -7.95 -13.55 13.49
CA TYR A 108 -7.94 -12.10 13.24
C TYR A 108 -9.12 -11.33 13.84
N GLU A 109 -10.09 -12.00 14.48
CA GLU A 109 -11.20 -11.33 15.16
C GLU A 109 -10.85 -10.86 16.57
N HIS A 110 -9.98 -11.59 17.28
CA HIS A 110 -9.65 -11.33 18.67
C HIS A 110 -8.15 -11.48 18.95
N ASN A 111 -7.62 -10.63 19.84
CA ASN A 111 -6.24 -10.73 20.38
C ASN A 111 -5.13 -10.79 19.31
N VAL A 112 -5.28 -10.04 18.22
CA VAL A 112 -4.26 -9.96 17.17
C VAL A 112 -3.03 -9.25 17.70
N SER A 113 -1.94 -10.01 17.87
CA SER A 113 -0.66 -9.51 18.41
C SER A 113 0.42 -9.33 17.34
N LYS A 114 0.20 -9.85 16.12
CA LYS A 114 1.15 -9.76 15.00
C LYS A 114 0.44 -9.27 13.75
N LEU A 115 1.10 -8.40 13.00
CA LEU A 115 0.59 -7.92 11.72
C LEU A 115 0.51 -9.09 10.72
N PRO A 116 -0.68 -9.42 10.18
CA PRO A 116 -0.85 -10.62 9.37
C PRO A 116 -0.48 -10.34 7.92
N VAL A 117 0.81 -10.17 7.62
CA VAL A 117 1.32 -9.93 6.26
C VAL A 117 1.97 -11.17 5.65
N VAL A 118 1.93 -11.25 4.32
CA VAL A 118 2.60 -12.31 3.53
C VAL A 118 4.02 -11.87 3.19
N GLY A 119 4.97 -12.76 3.44
CA GLY A 119 6.36 -12.59 3.01
C GLY A 119 7.36 -12.62 4.16
N ASN A 120 8.64 -12.72 3.79
CA ASN A 120 9.79 -12.49 4.66
C ASN A 120 10.30 -11.05 4.48
N PHE A 121 10.56 -10.40 5.61
CA PHE A 121 10.99 -8.99 5.69
C PHE A 121 12.26 -8.81 6.53
N GLY A 122 12.88 -9.89 7.04
CA GLY A 122 14.03 -9.81 7.94
C GLY A 122 13.68 -9.64 9.43
N PHE A 123 12.39 -9.80 9.78
CA PHE A 123 11.92 -9.79 11.16
C PHE A 123 11.44 -11.17 11.61
N SER A 124 11.73 -11.55 12.85
CA SER A 124 11.15 -12.75 13.46
C SER A 124 9.66 -12.54 13.82
N ALA A 125 9.28 -11.31 14.16
CA ALA A 125 7.90 -10.89 14.38
C ALA A 125 7.70 -9.40 14.14
N ILE A 126 6.55 -9.05 13.57
CA ILE A 126 6.05 -7.68 13.45
C ILE A 126 4.83 -7.57 14.36
N PHE A 127 5.01 -6.96 15.52
CA PHE A 127 3.99 -6.85 16.56
C PHE A 127 3.03 -5.69 16.27
N ILE A 128 1.77 -5.90 16.61
CA ILE A 128 0.73 -4.88 16.63
C ILE A 128 -0.02 -5.02 17.95
N GLY A 129 -0.27 -3.90 18.64
CA GLY A 129 -1.07 -3.93 19.86
C GLY A 129 -2.54 -4.12 19.52
N SER A 130 -3.28 -4.87 20.36
CA SER A 130 -4.70 -5.16 20.11
C SER A 130 -5.53 -3.89 19.88
N HIS A 131 -5.28 -2.83 20.65
CA HIS A 131 -5.97 -1.55 20.47
C HIS A 131 -5.68 -0.90 19.11
N HIS A 132 -4.43 -0.93 18.64
CA HIS A 132 -4.08 -0.41 17.31
C HIS A 132 -4.75 -1.26 16.22
N TRP A 133 -4.76 -2.58 16.36
CA TRP A 133 -5.46 -3.46 15.41
C TRP A 133 -6.95 -3.14 15.34
N GLU A 134 -7.63 -3.06 16.48
CA GLU A 134 -9.05 -2.69 16.56
C GLU A 134 -9.34 -1.31 15.96
N HIS A 135 -8.45 -0.35 16.18
CA HIS A 135 -8.54 0.98 15.57
C HIS A 135 -8.46 0.89 14.05
N PHE A 136 -7.44 0.24 13.50
CA PHE A 136 -7.28 0.14 12.03
C PHE A 136 -8.41 -0.62 11.37
N VAL A 137 -8.93 -1.67 12.01
CA VAL A 137 -10.10 -2.39 11.51
C VAL A 137 -11.35 -1.48 11.41
N LYS A 138 -11.50 -0.53 12.35
CA LYS A 138 -12.59 0.45 12.33
C LYS A 138 -12.35 1.60 11.34
N GLU A 139 -11.10 1.99 11.14
CA GLU A 139 -10.73 3.09 10.24
C GLU A 139 -10.86 2.72 8.75
N TYR A 140 -10.70 1.44 8.42
CA TYR A 140 -10.74 0.93 7.04
C TYR A 140 -11.89 -0.08 6.83
N PRO A 141 -13.16 0.29 7.05
CA PRO A 141 -14.27 -0.66 7.05
C PRO A 141 -14.49 -1.32 5.68
N ASN A 142 -14.22 -0.60 4.58
CA ASN A 142 -14.38 -1.11 3.23
C ASN A 142 -13.30 -2.14 2.88
N GLU A 143 -12.03 -1.83 3.17
CA GLU A 143 -10.92 -2.76 2.96
C GLU A 143 -11.07 -4.00 3.84
N VAL A 144 -11.47 -3.85 5.10
CA VAL A 144 -11.73 -4.99 5.99
C VAL A 144 -12.87 -5.85 5.45
N LYS A 145 -13.96 -5.25 4.97
CA LYS A 145 -15.06 -6.00 4.35
C LYS A 145 -14.56 -6.81 3.16
N LEU A 146 -13.82 -6.20 2.24
CA LEU A 146 -13.27 -6.87 1.06
C LEU A 146 -12.26 -7.97 1.47
N TRP A 147 -11.47 -7.75 2.51
CA TRP A 147 -10.55 -8.76 3.05
C TRP A 147 -11.28 -10.00 3.59
N LYS A 148 -12.37 -9.78 4.35
CA LYS A 148 -13.23 -10.86 4.86
C LYS A 148 -13.92 -11.63 3.73
N GLU A 149 -14.16 -10.98 2.60
CA GLU A 149 -14.71 -11.58 1.38
C GLU A 149 -13.64 -12.35 0.57
N GLY A 150 -12.39 -12.37 1.02
CA GLY A 150 -11.29 -13.11 0.39
C GLY A 150 -10.49 -12.30 -0.64
N HIS A 151 -10.76 -11.00 -0.78
CA HIS A 151 -9.98 -10.14 -1.67
C HIS A 151 -8.62 -9.77 -1.07
N THR A 152 -7.67 -9.44 -1.95
CA THR A 152 -6.33 -9.03 -1.52
C THR A 152 -6.39 -7.61 -0.96
N VAL A 153 -5.87 -7.44 0.25
CA VAL A 153 -5.67 -6.12 0.87
C VAL A 153 -4.20 -5.88 1.11
N ILE A 154 -3.72 -4.75 0.63
CA ILE A 154 -2.35 -4.28 0.79
C ILE A 154 -2.27 -3.45 2.07
N ALA A 155 -1.27 -3.76 2.89
CA ALA A 155 -0.91 -3.01 4.07
C ALA A 155 0.38 -2.23 3.82
N LEU A 156 0.33 -0.92 4.05
CA LEU A 156 1.52 -0.11 4.26
C LEU A 156 1.62 0.19 5.76
N ALA A 157 2.60 -0.39 6.43
CA ALA A 157 2.80 -0.24 7.87
C ALA A 157 4.03 0.62 8.15
N ARG A 158 3.89 1.61 9.04
CA ARG A 158 5.04 2.30 9.65
C ARG A 158 5.49 1.52 10.87
N LEU A 159 6.76 1.20 10.93
CA LEU A 159 7.37 0.32 11.92
C LEU A 159 8.43 1.05 12.72
N ALA A 160 8.46 0.77 14.02
CA ALA A 160 9.63 1.00 14.86
C ALA A 160 10.41 -0.31 14.97
N THR A 161 11.64 -0.30 14.46
CA THR A 161 12.52 -1.46 14.44
C THR A 161 13.28 -1.59 15.75
N LYS A 162 13.44 -2.82 16.27
CA LYS A 162 14.22 -3.11 17.47
C LYS A 162 14.98 -4.42 17.30
N ASN A 163 16.13 -4.53 17.95
CA ASN A 163 16.82 -5.80 18.13
C ASN A 163 16.63 -6.26 19.58
N ASN A 164 16.21 -7.51 19.79
CA ASN A 164 15.94 -8.05 21.13
C ASN A 164 17.14 -8.81 21.73
N GLY A 165 18.34 -8.63 21.18
CA GLY A 165 19.57 -9.33 21.53
C GLY A 165 19.88 -10.54 20.64
N THR A 166 18.88 -11.10 19.95
CA THR A 166 19.07 -12.27 19.06
C THR A 166 18.43 -12.09 17.70
N PHE A 167 17.26 -11.47 17.64
CA PHE A 167 16.49 -11.28 16.41
C PHE A 167 16.01 -9.83 16.26
N ASN A 168 15.86 -9.42 15.01
CA ASN A 168 15.17 -8.18 14.70
C ASN A 168 13.65 -8.39 14.84
N ILE A 169 13.01 -7.46 15.53
CA ILE A 169 11.55 -7.37 15.68
C ILE A 169 11.09 -5.98 15.28
N ALA A 170 9.81 -5.84 14.96
CA ALA A 170 9.22 -4.55 14.65
C ALA A 170 7.92 -4.33 15.43
N GLN A 171 7.63 -3.08 15.75
CA GLN A 171 6.35 -2.64 16.31
C GLN A 171 5.63 -1.76 15.30
N VAL A 172 4.40 -2.12 14.91
CA VAL A 172 3.54 -1.26 14.09
C VAL A 172 3.18 0.00 14.87
N ARG A 173 3.37 1.15 14.24
CA ARG A 173 3.04 2.48 14.73
C ARG A 173 1.83 3.08 14.02
N ASP A 174 1.72 2.80 12.73
CA ASP A 174 0.66 3.32 11.86
C ASP A 174 0.43 2.32 10.72
N LEU A 175 -0.78 2.30 10.16
CA LEU A 175 -1.19 1.34 9.15
C LEU A 175 -2.18 1.99 8.18
N ALA A 176 -1.89 1.86 6.89
CA ALA A 176 -2.84 2.15 5.81
C ALA A 176 -3.18 0.87 5.05
N LEU A 177 -4.46 0.66 4.76
CA LEU A 177 -4.94 -0.47 3.98
C LEU A 177 -5.42 -0.03 2.61
N MET A 178 -5.29 -0.86 1.59
CA MET A 178 -5.90 -0.65 0.26
C MET A 178 -6.25 -2.01 -0.36
N ALA A 179 -7.52 -2.23 -0.71
CA ALA A 179 -7.93 -3.44 -1.42
C ALA A 179 -7.54 -3.37 -2.90
N VAL A 180 -7.21 -4.52 -3.49
CA VAL A 180 -6.86 -4.64 -4.91
C VAL A 180 -7.57 -5.84 -5.56
N SER A 181 -7.88 -5.70 -6.85
CA SER A 181 -8.40 -6.79 -7.69
C SER A 181 -7.33 -7.85 -7.96
N GLU A 182 -7.70 -8.94 -8.64
CA GLU A 182 -6.75 -9.94 -9.14
C GLU A 182 -5.70 -9.36 -10.09
N ALA A 183 -6.00 -8.24 -10.76
CA ALA A 183 -5.08 -7.51 -11.63
C ALA A 183 -4.19 -6.51 -10.85
N TRP A 184 -4.27 -6.52 -9.52
CA TRP A 184 -3.60 -5.59 -8.60
C TRP A 184 -4.03 -4.13 -8.79
N ILE A 185 -5.20 -3.91 -9.39
CA ILE A 185 -5.82 -2.59 -9.53
C ILE A 185 -6.53 -2.24 -8.21
N PRO A 186 -6.34 -1.03 -7.65
CA PRO A 186 -7.05 -0.60 -6.45
C PRO A 186 -8.57 -0.64 -6.63
N ILE A 187 -9.28 -1.19 -5.63
CA ILE A 187 -10.74 -1.27 -5.60
C ILE A 187 -11.25 -0.74 -4.26
N THR A 188 -12.43 -0.12 -4.28
CA THR A 188 -13.05 0.49 -3.09
C THR A 188 -14.33 -0.20 -2.65
N SER A 189 -14.95 -1.00 -3.53
CA SER A 189 -16.20 -1.71 -3.27
C SER A 189 -16.39 -2.89 -4.22
N ARG A 190 -17.44 -3.69 -4.00
CA ARG A 190 -17.85 -4.76 -4.93
C ARG A 190 -18.29 -4.24 -6.29
N SER A 191 -19.06 -3.15 -6.32
CA SER A 191 -19.51 -2.53 -7.58
C SER A 191 -18.31 -1.99 -8.38
N ASP A 192 -17.33 -1.43 -7.68
CA ASP A 192 -16.06 -0.99 -8.26
C ASP A 192 -15.27 -2.14 -8.88
N MET A 193 -15.11 -3.23 -8.13
CA MET A 193 -14.47 -4.44 -8.63
C MET A 193 -15.22 -5.06 -9.83
N ALA A 194 -16.56 -5.08 -9.79
CA ALA A 194 -17.36 -5.61 -10.90
C ALA A 194 -17.17 -4.79 -12.17
N LYS A 195 -17.14 -3.45 -12.06
CA LYS A 195 -16.87 -2.57 -13.21
C LYS A 195 -15.44 -2.74 -13.72
N GLU A 196 -14.46 -2.80 -12.83
CA GLU A 196 -13.05 -3.08 -13.17
C GLU A 196 -12.94 -4.40 -13.95
N SER A 197 -13.59 -5.46 -13.46
CA SER A 197 -13.53 -6.78 -14.07
C SER A 197 -14.22 -6.82 -15.44
N ALA A 198 -15.33 -6.10 -15.61
CA ALA A 198 -16.00 -5.95 -16.90
C ALA A 198 -15.11 -5.23 -17.92
N LEU A 199 -14.47 -4.12 -17.53
CA LEU A 199 -13.54 -3.38 -18.41
C LEU A 199 -12.37 -4.26 -18.86
N ARG A 200 -11.81 -5.07 -17.95
CA ARG A 200 -10.75 -6.02 -18.30
C ARG A 200 -11.23 -7.10 -19.27
N ALA A 201 -12.41 -7.68 -19.03
CA ALA A 201 -13.00 -8.70 -19.89
C ALA A 201 -13.26 -8.15 -21.31
N GLU A 202 -13.66 -6.89 -21.40
CA GLU A 202 -13.87 -6.15 -22.65
C GLU A 202 -12.56 -5.64 -23.30
N ARG A 203 -11.40 -5.87 -22.66
CA ARG A 203 -10.08 -5.37 -23.10
C ARG A 203 -9.98 -3.85 -23.22
N VAL A 204 -10.80 -3.14 -22.45
CA VAL A 204 -10.77 -1.68 -22.40
C VAL A 204 -9.60 -1.21 -21.54
N SER A 205 -8.73 -0.39 -22.09
CA SER A 205 -7.61 0.19 -21.32
C SER A 205 -8.12 1.31 -20.41
N PHE A 206 -7.69 1.32 -19.15
CA PHE A 206 -8.15 2.30 -18.18
C PHE A 206 -7.09 2.64 -17.12
N ILE A 207 -7.22 3.81 -16.52
CA ILE A 207 -6.54 4.18 -15.28
C ILE A 207 -7.59 4.22 -14.17
N LYS A 208 -7.26 3.66 -13.01
CA LYS A 208 -7.99 3.84 -11.74
C LYS A 208 -7.42 5.08 -11.04
N PRO A 209 -8.14 6.22 -11.01
CA PRO A 209 -7.69 7.39 -10.27
C PRO A 209 -7.65 7.08 -8.78
N LEU A 210 -6.62 7.58 -8.11
CA LEU A 210 -6.45 7.41 -6.67
C LEU A 210 -6.65 8.73 -5.94
N ARG A 211 -7.18 8.63 -4.73
CA ARG A 211 -7.57 9.79 -3.93
C ARG A 211 -6.39 10.49 -3.27
N TYR A 212 -5.25 9.82 -3.11
CA TYR A 212 -4.18 10.26 -2.23
C TYR A 212 -4.74 10.57 -0.83
N ASP A 213 -4.72 11.82 -0.38
CA ASP A 213 -5.40 12.30 0.84
C ASP A 213 -6.43 13.41 0.55
N ALA A 214 -6.91 13.47 -0.70
CA ALA A 214 -7.87 14.48 -1.11
C ALA A 214 -9.19 14.31 -0.32
N PRO A 215 -9.85 15.41 0.07
CA PRO A 215 -11.11 15.38 0.81
C PRO A 215 -12.20 14.55 0.12
N LEU A 216 -13.06 13.88 0.89
CA LEU A 216 -14.11 12.98 0.37
C LEU A 216 -15.12 13.68 -0.56
N ASN A 217 -15.37 14.97 -0.35
CA ASN A 217 -16.26 15.78 -1.19
C ASN A 217 -15.64 16.17 -2.55
N LEU A 218 -14.33 15.94 -2.75
CA LEU A 218 -13.74 16.10 -4.07
C LEU A 218 -14.25 14.98 -4.98
N GLU A 219 -14.91 15.35 -6.07
CA GLU A 219 -15.33 14.39 -7.07
C GLU A 219 -14.13 13.89 -7.88
N ILE A 220 -13.90 12.58 -7.81
CA ILE A 220 -12.88 11.89 -8.60
C ILE A 220 -13.61 10.83 -9.43
N PRO A 221 -13.37 10.73 -10.75
CA PRO A 221 -13.96 9.67 -11.57
C PRO A 221 -13.51 8.30 -11.09
N ASP A 222 -14.36 7.29 -11.25
CA ASP A 222 -14.03 5.93 -10.82
C ASP A 222 -13.00 5.28 -11.76
N PHE A 223 -13.08 5.62 -13.05
CA PHE A 223 -12.14 5.18 -14.09
C PHE A 223 -11.88 6.31 -15.09
N LEU A 224 -10.69 6.29 -15.67
CA LEU A 224 -10.35 7.05 -16.87
C LEU A 224 -10.11 6.05 -18.00
N ILE A 225 -11.06 5.94 -18.93
CA ILE A 225 -10.98 5.00 -20.06
C ILE A 225 -10.14 5.64 -21.17
N ALA A 226 -9.18 4.91 -21.71
CA ALA A 226 -8.41 5.38 -22.85
C ALA A 226 -9.27 5.40 -24.12
N ASP A 227 -9.24 6.52 -24.83
CA ASP A 227 -9.97 6.77 -26.07
C ASP A 227 -9.05 7.53 -27.03
N GLY A 228 -8.32 6.77 -27.87
CA GLY A 228 -7.21 7.30 -28.67
C GLY A 228 -6.15 7.95 -27.78
N ASP A 229 -5.86 9.23 -28.01
CA ASP A 229 -4.91 10.04 -27.23
C ASP A 229 -5.56 10.76 -26.03
N ARG A 230 -6.83 10.44 -25.72
CA ARG A 230 -7.61 11.08 -24.65
C ARG A 230 -8.06 10.07 -23.59
N TYR A 231 -8.52 10.61 -22.47
CA TYR A 231 -9.16 9.83 -21.40
C TYR A 231 -10.58 10.30 -21.17
N GLN A 232 -11.53 9.37 -21.15
CA GLN A 232 -12.93 9.62 -20.82
C GLN A 232 -13.18 9.28 -19.34
N PRO A 233 -13.63 10.24 -18.51
CA PRO A 233 -13.98 9.97 -17.12
C PRO A 233 -15.29 9.19 -17.02
N VAL A 234 -15.28 8.12 -16.22
CA VAL A 234 -16.45 7.27 -15.96
C VAL A 234 -16.74 7.22 -14.48
N LYS A 235 -18.01 7.39 -14.12
CA LYS A 235 -18.56 7.16 -12.79
C LYS A 235 -19.37 5.87 -12.78
N ILE A 236 -19.32 5.12 -11.68
CA ILE A 236 -20.20 3.98 -11.44
C ILE A 236 -21.49 4.57 -10.90
N SER A 237 -22.61 4.31 -11.58
CA SER A 237 -23.93 4.63 -11.04
C SER A 237 -24.15 3.81 -9.76
N SER A 238 -24.32 4.49 -8.64
CA SER A 238 -24.64 3.91 -7.33
C SER A 238 -26.02 3.25 -7.32
#